data_AF-A0A7S3UKZ7-F1
#
_entry.id   AF-A0A7S3UKZ7-F1
#
_cell.length_a   1.000
_cell.length_b   1.000
_cell.length_c   1.000
_cell.angle_alpha   90.00
_cell.angle_beta   90.00
_cell.angle_gamma   90.00
#
_symmetry.space_group_name_H-M   'P 1'
#
loop_
_entity.id
_entity.type
_entity.pdbx_description
1 polymer ?
#
loop_
_entity_poly.entity_id
_entity_poly.type
_entity_poly.pdbx_seq_one_letter_code
_entity_poly.pdbx_strand_id
1 'polypeptide(L)'
;THGGGVNDAQSMPPVNVNELMANPLARDCLVPMGMTAENVAERYGVTREDQDKMGVESHTKALAAQAAGKFNDEIIPVEVTVQDAQGNEQKVTVDKDDGPR
;
A
#
# COMPACT_ATOMS: atom_id res chain seq x y z
N THR A 1 4.90 -0.55 34.08
CA THR A 1 5.50 -1.86 33.74
C THR A 1 5.65 -1.92 32.23
N HIS A 2 6.90 -1.70 31.80
CA HIS A 2 7.50 -1.81 30.46
C HIS A 2 6.58 -1.91 29.23
N GLY A 3 6.52 -0.80 28.49
CA GLY A 3 6.09 -0.78 27.09
C GLY A 3 7.07 -1.53 26.20
N GLY A 4 6.54 -2.44 25.40
CA GLY A 4 7.25 -3.06 24.29
C GLY A 4 7.07 -2.22 23.03
N GLY A 5 7.98 -1.28 22.80
CA GLY A 5 8.17 -0.71 21.47
C GLY A 5 8.87 -1.76 20.60
N VAL A 6 8.22 -2.18 19.52
CA VAL A 6 8.83 -3.01 18.47
C VAL A 6 9.78 -2.13 17.64
N ASN A 7 10.94 -1.82 18.21
CA ASN A 7 12.08 -1.25 17.50
C ASN A 7 12.99 -2.37 16.97
N ASP A 8 12.41 -3.43 16.40
CA ASP A 8 13.18 -4.46 15.71
C ASP A 8 13.46 -4.05 14.26
N ALA A 9 14.00 -2.85 14.09
CA ALA A 9 14.82 -2.48 12.94
C ALA A 9 16.21 -3.12 13.08
N GLN A 10 16.25 -4.40 13.46
CA GLN A 10 17.46 -5.20 13.41
C GLN A 10 17.84 -5.38 11.94
N SER A 11 18.60 -4.40 11.44
CA SER A 11 19.64 -4.52 10.43
C SER A 11 19.32 -5.58 9.37
N MET A 12 18.48 -5.24 8.39
CA MET A 12 18.56 -5.94 7.11
C MET A 12 20.04 -5.96 6.70
N PRO A 13 20.63 -7.14 6.42
CA PRO A 13 22.01 -7.20 5.98
C PRO A 13 22.16 -6.30 4.75
N PRO A 14 23.27 -5.56 4.60
CA PRO A 14 23.47 -4.69 3.46
C PRO A 14 23.30 -5.52 2.18
N VAL A 15 22.43 -5.04 1.30
CA VAL A 15 22.12 -5.72 0.04
C VAL A 15 23.41 -5.83 -0.79
N ASN A 16 23.84 -7.04 -1.08
CA ASN A 16 24.97 -7.27 -1.98
C ASN A 16 24.49 -7.10 -3.43
N VAL A 17 24.77 -5.92 -4.00
CA VAL A 17 24.35 -5.57 -5.37
C VAL A 17 24.94 -6.53 -6.41
N ASN A 18 26.14 -7.08 -6.19
CA ASN A 18 26.77 -7.99 -7.15
C ASN A 18 26.05 -9.34 -7.22
N GLU A 19 25.62 -9.89 -6.09
CA GLU A 19 24.82 -11.11 -6.03
C GLU A 19 23.41 -10.88 -6.59
N LEU A 20 22.84 -9.71 -6.31
CA LEU A 20 21.53 -9.31 -6.84
C LEU A 20 21.53 -9.21 -8.37
N MET A 21 22.59 -8.64 -8.94
CA MET A 21 22.76 -8.54 -10.39
C MET A 21 23.06 -9.88 -11.07
N ALA A 22 23.64 -10.84 -10.34
CA ALA A 22 23.95 -12.17 -10.85
C ALA A 22 22.70 -13.06 -10.99
N ASN A 23 21.64 -12.78 -10.21
CA ASN A 23 20.36 -13.49 -10.32
C ASN A 23 19.37 -12.67 -11.16
N PRO A 24 18.94 -13.16 -12.35
CA PRO A 24 18.02 -12.42 -13.22
C PRO A 24 16.70 -12.01 -12.56
N LEU A 25 16.10 -12.88 -11.74
CA LEU A 25 14.82 -12.59 -11.06
C LEU A 25 15.00 -11.52 -9.99
N ALA A 26 16.12 -11.57 -9.27
CA ALA A 26 16.38 -10.63 -8.19
C ALA A 26 16.75 -9.24 -8.73
N ARG A 27 17.42 -9.18 -9.89
CA ARG A 27 17.68 -7.94 -10.62
C ARG A 27 16.39 -7.25 -11.07
N ASP A 28 15.38 -8.00 -11.51
CA ASP A 28 14.13 -7.42 -12.00
C ASP A 28 13.35 -6.69 -10.87
N CYS A 29 13.56 -7.07 -9.61
CA CYS A 29 13.03 -6.34 -8.43
C CYS A 29 13.61 -4.92 -8.28
N LEU A 30 14.70 -4.59 -8.97
CA LEU A 30 15.27 -3.24 -8.98
C LEU A 30 14.60 -2.30 -9.98
N VAL A 31 13.81 -2.82 -10.92
CA VAL A 31 13.08 -1.98 -11.88
C VAL A 31 11.96 -1.27 -11.13
N PRO A 32 11.80 0.06 -11.26
CA PRO A 32 10.67 0.75 -10.66
C PRO A 32 9.35 0.16 -11.14
N MET A 33 8.45 -0.19 -10.21
CA MET A 33 7.18 -0.85 -10.56
C MET A 33 6.28 -0.01 -11.49
N GLY A 34 6.40 1.32 -11.47
CA GLY A 34 5.73 2.17 -12.46
C GLY A 34 6.20 1.90 -13.88
N MET A 35 7.52 1.72 -14.09
CA MET A 35 8.08 1.42 -15.41
C MET A 35 7.65 0.04 -15.91
N THR A 36 7.55 -0.95 -15.02
CA THR A 36 7.05 -2.28 -15.41
C THR A 36 5.58 -2.22 -15.82
N ALA A 37 4.75 -1.40 -15.14
CA ALA A 37 3.36 -1.18 -15.51
C ALA A 37 3.22 -0.49 -16.88
N GLU A 38 4.01 0.56 -17.15
CA GLU A 38 4.01 1.23 -18.47
C GLU A 38 4.45 0.28 -19.60
N ASN A 39 5.48 -0.55 -19.36
CA ASN A 39 5.91 -1.55 -20.35
C ASN A 39 4.80 -2.57 -20.66
N VAL A 40 4.02 -2.97 -19.65
CA VAL A 40 2.85 -3.85 -19.83
C VAL A 40 1.76 -3.12 -20.61
N ALA A 41 1.47 -1.86 -20.27
CA ALA A 41 0.47 -1.06 -20.96
C ALA A 41 0.79 -0.90 -22.45
N GLU A 42 2.04 -0.57 -22.79
CA GLU A 42 2.50 -0.48 -24.18
C GLU A 42 2.40 -1.84 -24.90
N ARG A 43 2.92 -2.92 -24.28
CA ARG A 43 2.98 -4.25 -24.91
C ARG A 43 1.61 -4.83 -25.23
N TYR A 44 0.61 -4.57 -24.39
CA TYR A 44 -0.73 -5.12 -24.53
C TYR A 44 -1.77 -4.09 -25.00
N GLY A 45 -1.35 -2.87 -25.32
CA GLY A 45 -2.23 -1.81 -25.82
C GLY A 45 -3.27 -1.33 -24.79
N VAL A 46 -2.92 -1.32 -23.51
CA VAL A 46 -3.81 -0.80 -22.45
C VAL A 46 -3.79 0.73 -22.50
N THR A 47 -4.89 1.32 -22.96
CA THR A 47 -4.95 2.77 -23.16
C THR A 47 -5.00 3.52 -21.83
N ARG A 48 -4.67 4.81 -21.85
CA ARG A 48 -4.83 5.67 -20.69
C ARG A 48 -6.28 5.73 -20.20
N GLU A 49 -7.23 5.73 -21.14
CA GLU A 49 -8.67 5.74 -20.83
C GLU A 49 -9.10 4.46 -20.09
N ASP A 50 -8.59 3.29 -20.50
CA ASP A 50 -8.87 2.02 -19.82
C ASP A 50 -8.31 2.00 -18.39
N GLN A 51 -7.10 2.53 -18.21
CA GLN A 51 -6.46 2.64 -16.89
C GLN A 51 -7.27 3.56 -15.96
N ASP A 52 -7.64 4.74 -16.42
CA ASP A 52 -8.42 5.71 -15.65
C ASP A 52 -9.83 5.17 -15.32
N LYS A 53 -10.48 4.51 -16.30
CA LYS A 53 -11.78 3.86 -16.10
C LYS A 53 -11.72 2.80 -15.01
N MET A 54 -10.67 1.96 -15.02
CA MET A 54 -10.49 0.95 -13.97
C MET A 54 -10.30 1.60 -12.59
N GLY A 55 -9.53 2.69 -12.52
CA GLY A 55 -9.37 3.46 -11.28
C GLY A 55 -10.69 3.97 -10.72
N VAL A 56 -11.53 4.59 -11.56
CA VAL A 56 -12.87 5.07 -11.16
C VAL A 56 -13.76 3.93 -10.70
N GLU A 57 -13.80 2.84 -11.46
CA GLU A 57 -14.62 1.67 -11.12
C GLU A 57 -14.18 1.03 -9.79
N SER A 58 -12.86 0.98 -9.54
CA SER A 58 -12.30 0.44 -8.31
C SER A 58 -12.77 1.23 -7.09
N HIS A 59 -12.62 2.57 -7.12
CA HIS A 59 -13.09 3.45 -6.06
C HIS A 59 -14.61 3.34 -5.86
N THR A 60 -15.37 3.28 -6.95
CA THR A 60 -16.83 3.13 -6.90
C THR A 60 -17.25 1.83 -6.20
N LYS A 61 -16.59 0.71 -6.53
CA LYS A 61 -16.87 -0.61 -5.92
C LYS A 61 -16.46 -0.63 -4.45
N ALA A 62 -15.31 -0.06 -4.10
CA ALA A 62 -14.83 0.02 -2.72
C ALA A 62 -15.78 0.84 -1.83
N LEU A 63 -16.19 2.03 -2.27
CA LEU A 63 -17.16 2.87 -1.55
C LEU A 63 -18.51 2.16 -1.35
N ALA A 64 -19.01 1.47 -2.38
CA ALA A 64 -20.25 0.71 -2.27
C ALA A 64 -20.12 -0.48 -1.30
N ALA A 65 -18.99 -1.18 -1.29
CA ALA A 65 -18.73 -2.30 -0.37
C ALA A 65 -18.64 -1.82 1.08
N GLN A 66 -17.95 -0.70 1.31
CA GLN A 66 -17.83 -0.07 2.63
C GLN A 66 -19.20 0.42 3.15
N ALA A 67 -20.00 1.08 2.30
CA ALA A 67 -21.35 1.51 2.67
C ALA A 67 -22.29 0.34 2.98
N ALA A 68 -22.10 -0.80 2.31
CA ALA A 68 -22.84 -2.04 2.57
C ALA A 68 -22.28 -2.86 3.75
N GLY A 69 -21.21 -2.40 4.42
CA GLY A 69 -20.60 -3.09 5.56
C GLY A 69 -19.88 -4.39 5.21
N LYS A 70 -19.50 -4.60 3.94
CA LYS A 70 -18.89 -5.86 3.48
C LYS A 70 -17.50 -6.15 4.07
N PHE A 71 -16.82 -5.13 4.59
CA PHE A 71 -15.50 -5.26 5.20
C PHE A 71 -15.54 -5.46 6.73
N ASN A 72 -16.72 -5.38 7.35
CA ASN A 72 -16.85 -5.44 8.81
C ASN A 72 -16.38 -6.77 9.40
N ASP A 73 -16.45 -7.86 8.62
CA ASP A 73 -16.06 -9.20 9.06
C ASP A 73 -14.54 -9.44 8.95
N GLU A 74 -13.82 -8.65 8.15
CA GLU A 74 -12.38 -8.84 7.87
C GLU A 74 -11.48 -7.72 8.43
N ILE A 75 -12.00 -6.52 8.65
CA ILE A 75 -11.24 -5.43 9.27
C ILE A 75 -11.22 -5.59 10.79
N ILE A 76 -10.01 -5.64 11.37
CA ILE A 76 -9.80 -5.58 12.81
C ILE A 76 -9.50 -4.13 13.21
N PRO A 77 -10.34 -3.50 14.06
CA PRO A 77 -10.11 -2.13 14.50
C PRO A 77 -8.78 -1.98 15.26
N VAL A 78 -8.02 -0.93 14.94
CA VAL A 78 -6.74 -0.63 15.61
C VAL A 78 -6.82 0.72 16.29
N GLU A 79 -6.49 0.76 17.59
CA GLU A 79 -6.35 2.01 18.34
C GLU A 79 -4.96 2.62 18.10
N VAL A 80 -4.93 3.88 17.67
CA VAL A 80 -3.71 4.63 17.39
C VAL A 80 -3.78 6.01 18.03
N THR A 81 -2.60 6.58 18.34
CA THR A 81 -2.48 8.00 18.63
C THR A 81 -2.01 8.70 17.37
N VAL A 82 -2.79 9.66 16.87
CA VAL A 82 -2.41 10.50 15.74
C VAL A 82 -2.17 11.93 16.22
N GLN A 83 -1.26 12.64 15.56
CA GLN A 83 -1.04 14.05 15.80
C GLN A 83 -1.84 14.87 14.79
N ASP A 84 -2.56 15.89 15.26
CA ASP A 84 -3.18 16.88 14.38
C ASP A 84 -2.12 17.81 13.76
N ALA A 85 -2.56 18.68 12.83
CA ALA A 85 -1.68 19.64 12.18
C ALA A 85 -1.07 20.68 13.15
N GLN A 86 -1.60 20.78 14.37
CA GLN A 86 -1.16 21.68 15.44
C GLN A 86 -0.24 20.96 16.46
N GLY A 87 0.02 19.66 16.28
CA GLY A 87 0.87 18.86 17.15
C GLY A 87 0.17 18.30 18.40
N ASN A 88 -1.16 18.42 18.52
CA ASN A 88 -1.88 17.78 19.62
C ASN A 88 -2.11 16.30 19.30
N GLU A 89 -1.96 15.47 20.32
CA GLU A 89 -2.22 14.03 20.22
C GLU A 89 -3.69 13.71 20.49
N GLN A 90 -4.26 12.89 19.62
CA GLN A 90 -5.61 12.35 19.76
C GLN A 90 -5.60 10.83 19.57
N LYS A 91 -6.34 10.13 20.42
CA LYS A 91 -6.58 8.69 20.26
C LYS A 91 -7.73 8.48 19.28
N VAL A 92 -7.50 7.66 18.27
CA VAL A 92 -8.47 7.32 17.22
C VAL A 92 -8.48 5.81 17.03
N THR A 93 -9.67 5.26 16.82
CA THR A 93 -9.83 3.88 16.36
C THR A 93 -9.98 3.90 14.85
N VAL A 94 -9.10 3.21 14.15
CA VAL A 94 -9.16 3.03 12.69
C VAL A 94 -9.82 1.69 12.40
N ASP A 95 -11.02 1.74 11.82
CA ASP A 95 -11.86 0.56 11.53
C ASP A 95 -12.37 0.55 10.07
N LYS A 96 -11.88 1.46 9.24
CA LYS A 96 -12.28 1.65 7.84
C LYS A 96 -11.09 2.10 7.00
N ASP A 97 -11.09 1.73 5.73
CA ASP A 97 -10.13 2.24 4.76
C ASP A 97 -10.38 3.73 4.47
N ASP A 98 -9.31 4.54 4.51
CA ASP A 98 -9.34 5.99 4.22
C ASP A 98 -9.03 6.32 2.73
N GLY A 99 -8.49 5.34 2.00
CA GLY A 99 -8.09 5.50 0.60
C GLY A 99 -9.26 5.73 -0.38
N PRO A 100 -10.33 4.92 -0.32
CA PRO A 100 -11.51 5.13 -1.16
C PRO A 100 -12.27 6.42 -0.77
N ARG A 101 -12.29 7.39 -1.67
CA ARG A 101 -12.97 8.69 -1.51
C ARG A 101 -13.25 9.33 -2.87
#